data_AF-A0A2D8N5Y1-F1
#
_entry.id   AF-A0A2D8N5Y1-F1
#
_cell.length_a   1.000
_cell.length_b   1.000
_cell.length_c   1.000
_cell.angle_alpha   90.00
_cell.angle_beta   90.00
_cell.angle_gamma   90.00
#
_symmetry.space_group_name_H-M   'P 1'
#
loop_
_entity.id
_entity.type
_entity.pdbx_description
1 polymer ?
#
loop_
_entity_poly.entity_id
_entity_poly.type
_entity_poly.pdbx_seq_one_letter_code
_entity_poly.pdbx_strand_id
1 'polypeptide(L)'
;MGAVLVDLESGESLSSGFNRPIGGNDPTAHAEIVALRQAAKLRKNYRLPGTALYVTIEPCTMCVGALVHARVDLVVFGAREPRAGAVVSSRQLSEESFYNHRLSYLEGIMAEECGAVLTDFFERKRNLN
;
A
#
# COMPACT_ATOMS: atom_id res chain seq x y z
N MET A 1 7.81 -6.39 -0.64
CA MET A 1 6.58 -5.61 -0.37
C MET A 1 5.50 -6.07 -1.33
N GLY A 2 4.35 -6.45 -0.78
CA GLY A 2 3.18 -6.87 -1.53
C GLY A 2 1.92 -6.16 -1.01
N ALA A 3 0.90 -6.09 -1.85
CA ALA A 3 -0.39 -5.52 -1.53
C ALA A 3 -1.54 -6.34 -2.15
N VAL A 4 -2.69 -6.37 -1.49
CA VAL A 4 -3.93 -6.98 -1.97
C VAL A 4 -5.08 -6.01 -1.70
N LEU A 5 -5.91 -5.76 -2.71
CA LEU A 5 -7.13 -4.99 -2.55
C LEU A 5 -8.32 -5.94 -2.40
N VAL A 6 -9.09 -5.76 -1.34
CA VAL A 6 -10.21 -6.62 -0.97
C VAL A 6 -11.51 -5.82 -1.00
N ASP A 7 -12.56 -6.44 -1.51
CA ASP A 7 -13.93 -5.92 -1.44
C ASP A 7 -14.50 -6.16 -0.04
N LEU A 8 -14.98 -5.11 0.63
CA LEU A 8 -15.45 -5.20 2.01
C LEU A 8 -16.84 -5.84 2.14
N GLU A 9 -17.63 -5.87 1.07
CA GLU A 9 -18.95 -6.51 1.07
C GLU A 9 -18.81 -8.02 0.89
N SER A 10 -18.07 -8.45 -0.14
CA SER A 10 -17.91 -9.88 -0.42
C SER A 10 -16.78 -10.55 0.37
N GLY A 11 -15.83 -9.78 0.87
CA GLY A 11 -14.59 -10.30 1.47
C GLY A 11 -13.60 -10.88 0.45
N GLU A 12 -13.88 -10.76 -0.85
CA GLU A 12 -13.04 -11.32 -1.90
C GLU A 12 -11.90 -10.39 -2.32
N SER A 13 -10.77 -10.97 -2.67
CA SER A 13 -9.64 -10.24 -3.26
C SER A 13 -9.98 -9.80 -4.69
N LEU A 14 -9.95 -8.48 -4.94
CA LEU A 14 -10.15 -7.88 -6.27
C LEU A 14 -8.86 -7.88 -7.11
N SER A 15 -7.72 -7.64 -6.49
CA SER A 15 -6.43 -7.55 -7.17
C SER A 15 -5.28 -7.66 -6.19
N SER A 16 -4.09 -7.96 -6.72
CA SER A 16 -2.85 -7.96 -5.94
C SER A 16 -1.73 -7.25 -6.70
N GLY A 17 -0.71 -6.82 -5.97
CA GLY A 17 0.45 -6.12 -6.51
C GLY A 17 1.69 -6.39 -5.67
N PHE A 18 2.85 -6.25 -6.30
CA PHE A 18 4.14 -6.31 -5.61
C PHE A 18 5.09 -5.27 -6.21
N ASN A 19 6.07 -4.85 -5.43
CA ASN A 19 7.06 -3.87 -5.88
C ASN A 19 7.87 -4.41 -7.05
N ARG A 20 7.87 -3.67 -8.16
CA ARG A 20 8.70 -3.96 -9.34
C ARG A 20 9.25 -2.71 -10.03
N PRO A 21 9.73 -1.68 -9.30
CA PRO A 21 10.20 -0.45 -9.93
C PRO A 21 11.41 -0.65 -10.85
N ILE A 22 12.38 -1.47 -10.42
CA ILE A 22 13.59 -1.76 -11.21
C ILE A 22 13.25 -2.59 -12.44
N GLY A 23 12.63 -3.77 -12.25
CA GLY A 23 12.29 -4.66 -13.36
C GLY A 23 11.26 -4.08 -14.34
N GLY A 24 10.40 -3.17 -13.87
CA GLY A 24 9.41 -2.47 -14.69
C GLY A 24 9.91 -1.16 -15.30
N ASN A 25 11.10 -0.67 -14.93
CA ASN A 25 11.58 0.68 -15.24
C ASN A 25 10.51 1.77 -14.99
N ASP A 26 9.73 1.60 -13.92
CA ASP A 26 8.59 2.44 -13.59
C ASP A 26 8.74 2.92 -12.13
N PRO A 27 9.05 4.21 -11.91
CA PRO A 27 9.26 4.73 -10.56
C PRO A 27 7.97 4.69 -9.71
N THR A 28 6.81 4.48 -10.32
CA THR A 28 5.52 4.38 -9.64
C THR A 28 5.08 2.95 -9.36
N ALA A 29 5.83 1.92 -9.80
CA ALA A 29 5.44 0.50 -9.69
C ALA A 29 5.64 -0.09 -8.27
N HIS A 30 5.10 0.61 -7.28
CA HIS A 30 4.89 0.13 -5.92
C HIS A 30 3.69 -0.83 -5.85
N ALA A 31 3.69 -1.73 -4.88
CA ALA A 31 2.70 -2.78 -4.73
C ALA A 31 1.26 -2.23 -4.69
N GLU A 32 1.05 -1.15 -3.94
CA GLU A 32 -0.24 -0.46 -3.79
C GLU A 32 -0.71 0.10 -5.13
N ILE A 33 0.17 0.80 -5.86
CA ILE A 33 -0.13 1.37 -7.18
C ILE A 33 -0.48 0.28 -8.19
N VAL A 34 0.27 -0.82 -8.19
CA VAL A 34 0.03 -1.96 -9.09
C VAL A 34 -1.35 -2.57 -8.81
N ALA A 35 -1.69 -2.82 -7.53
CA ALA A 35 -2.98 -3.35 -7.14
C ALA A 35 -4.13 -2.41 -7.54
N LEU A 36 -4.05 -1.12 -7.19
CA LEU A 36 -5.07 -0.13 -7.53
C LEU A 36 -5.32 -0.02 -9.04
N ARG A 37 -4.25 0.00 -9.86
CA ARG A 37 -4.36 0.05 -11.33
C ARG A 37 -5.06 -1.19 -11.88
N GLN A 38 -4.79 -2.37 -11.32
CA GLN A 38 -5.45 -3.60 -11.73
C GLN A 38 -6.93 -3.61 -11.34
N ALA A 39 -7.27 -3.28 -10.09
CA ALA A 39 -8.65 -3.19 -9.62
C ALA A 39 -9.47 -2.17 -10.42
N ALA A 40 -8.92 -0.98 -10.69
CA ALA A 40 -9.61 0.06 -11.45
C ALA A 40 -9.94 -0.39 -12.88
N LYS A 41 -9.02 -1.13 -13.53
CA LYS A 41 -9.28 -1.73 -14.85
C LYS A 41 -10.36 -2.81 -14.78
N LEU A 42 -10.30 -3.69 -13.77
CA LEU A 42 -11.28 -4.76 -13.55
C LEU A 42 -12.69 -4.20 -13.34
N ARG A 43 -12.83 -3.19 -12.47
CA ARG A 43 -14.09 -2.51 -12.17
C ARG A 43 -14.51 -1.48 -13.23
N LYS A 44 -13.65 -1.17 -14.21
CA LYS A 44 -13.82 -0.08 -15.18
C LYS A 44 -14.17 1.26 -14.51
N ASN A 45 -13.59 1.50 -13.33
CA ASN A 45 -13.85 2.67 -12.51
C ASN A 45 -12.57 3.04 -11.74
N TYR A 46 -12.18 4.30 -11.77
CA TYR A 46 -11.01 4.76 -11.02
C TYR A 46 -11.28 4.89 -9.51
N ARG A 47 -12.56 5.00 -9.13
CA ARG A 47 -12.99 4.97 -7.73
C ARG A 47 -13.27 3.53 -7.32
N LEU A 48 -12.79 3.18 -6.13
CA LEU A 48 -12.84 1.87 -5.49
C LEU A 48 -13.39 1.99 -4.06
N PRO A 49 -14.57 2.63 -3.84
CA PRO A 49 -15.19 2.68 -2.52
C PRO A 49 -15.61 1.28 -2.07
N GLY A 50 -15.79 1.08 -0.77
CA GLY A 50 -16.12 -0.24 -0.21
C GLY A 50 -14.95 -1.22 -0.29
N THR A 51 -13.71 -0.74 -0.36
CA THR A 51 -12.52 -1.59 -0.43
C THR A 51 -11.53 -1.32 0.68
N ALA A 52 -10.78 -2.35 1.03
CA ALA A 52 -9.61 -2.26 1.91
C ALA A 52 -8.35 -2.70 1.16
N LEU A 53 -7.28 -1.90 1.26
CA LEU A 53 -5.96 -2.30 0.79
C LEU A 53 -5.15 -2.86 1.95
N TYR A 54 -4.75 -4.12 1.85
CA TYR A 54 -3.76 -4.74 2.73
C TYR A 54 -2.38 -4.60 2.09
N VAL A 55 -1.39 -4.13 2.84
CA VAL A 55 -0.01 -3.97 2.35
C VAL A 55 1.00 -4.33 3.44
N THR A 56 2.09 -5.01 3.06
CA THR A 56 3.05 -5.50 4.06
C THR A 56 3.77 -4.38 4.83
N ILE A 57 3.98 -3.23 4.19
CA ILE A 57 4.79 -2.12 4.71
C ILE A 57 3.98 -0.83 4.58
N GLU A 58 4.12 0.07 5.54
CA GLU A 58 3.44 1.37 5.56
C GLU A 58 3.60 2.13 4.22
N PRO A 59 2.48 2.59 3.63
CA PRO A 59 2.48 3.34 2.39
C PRO A 59 3.30 4.65 2.44
N CYS A 60 4.01 4.95 1.35
CA CYS A 60 4.68 6.25 1.17
C CYS A 60 3.70 7.34 0.69
N THR A 61 4.16 8.60 0.65
CA THR A 61 3.37 9.76 0.19
C THR A 61 2.65 9.53 -1.15
N MET A 62 3.34 8.95 -2.13
CA MET A 62 2.74 8.65 -3.44
C MET A 62 1.56 7.68 -3.32
N CYS A 63 1.76 6.59 -2.58
CA CYS A 63 0.75 5.56 -2.41
C CYS A 63 -0.45 6.07 -1.60
N VAL A 64 -0.22 6.87 -0.55
CA VAL A 64 -1.31 7.53 0.20
C VAL A 64 -2.15 8.44 -0.71
N GLY A 65 -1.51 9.29 -1.51
CA GLY A 65 -2.22 10.13 -2.47
C GLY A 65 -3.04 9.30 -3.47
N ALA A 66 -2.50 8.19 -3.97
CA ALA A 66 -3.22 7.29 -4.86
C ALA A 66 -4.44 6.63 -4.19
N LEU A 67 -4.31 6.18 -2.94
CA LEU A 67 -5.41 5.62 -2.14
C LEU A 67 -6.56 6.61 -1.96
N VAL A 68 -6.23 7.87 -1.62
CA VAL A 68 -7.19 8.96 -1.49
C VAL A 68 -7.89 9.23 -2.83
N HIS A 69 -7.15 9.31 -3.94
CA HIS A 69 -7.74 9.52 -5.27
C HIS A 69 -8.65 8.36 -5.68
N ALA A 70 -8.26 7.12 -5.35
CA ALA A 70 -9.03 5.92 -5.60
C ALA A 70 -10.22 5.74 -4.65
N ARG A 71 -10.39 6.55 -3.60
CA ARG A 71 -11.48 6.42 -2.62
C ARG A 71 -11.49 5.07 -1.91
N VAL A 72 -10.32 4.53 -1.62
CA VAL A 72 -10.19 3.33 -0.77
C VAL A 72 -10.56 3.70 0.66
N ASP A 73 -11.40 2.92 1.32
CA ASP A 73 -11.95 3.28 2.62
C ASP A 73 -10.96 2.98 3.76
N LEU A 74 -10.21 1.88 3.62
CA LEU A 74 -9.32 1.37 4.65
C LEU A 74 -7.97 0.95 4.06
N VAL A 75 -6.87 1.35 4.71
CA VAL A 75 -5.56 0.74 4.49
C VAL A 75 -5.12 -0.04 5.73
N VAL A 76 -4.79 -1.32 5.55
CA VAL A 76 -4.25 -2.17 6.60
C VAL A 76 -2.79 -2.44 6.28
N PHE A 77 -1.88 -2.15 7.20
CA PHE A 77 -0.46 -2.41 6.99
C PHE A 77 0.22 -3.13 8.13
N GLY A 78 1.27 -3.88 7.77
CA GLY A 78 2.07 -4.65 8.72
C GLY A 78 3.11 -3.81 9.44
N ALA A 79 4.31 -3.74 8.89
CA ALA A 79 5.40 -2.98 9.48
C ALA A 79 5.33 -1.49 9.13
N ARG A 80 5.66 -0.63 10.10
CA ARG A 80 5.89 0.81 9.85
C ARG A 80 7.12 1.03 8.98
N GLU A 81 7.15 2.15 8.25
CA GLU A 81 8.31 2.62 7.48
C GLU A 81 8.80 3.94 8.09
N PRO A 82 9.72 3.91 9.07
CA PRO A 82 10.08 5.09 9.85
C PRO A 82 10.65 6.24 9.02
N ARG A 83 11.21 5.97 7.84
CA ARG A 83 11.87 7.00 7.02
C ARG A 83 10.92 7.72 6.08
N ALA A 84 10.00 6.98 5.47
CA ALA A 84 9.20 7.47 4.33
C ALA A 84 7.71 7.13 4.43
N GLY A 85 7.29 6.38 5.45
CA GLY A 85 5.90 6.04 5.72
C GLY A 85 5.08 7.30 5.99
N ALA A 86 3.97 7.43 5.31
CA ALA A 86 3.18 8.66 5.28
C ALA A 86 1.80 8.53 5.95
N VAL A 87 1.48 7.36 6.52
CA VAL A 87 0.20 7.13 7.22
C VAL A 87 0.33 7.46 8.70
N VAL A 88 1.40 7.00 9.36
CA VAL A 88 1.65 7.22 10.79
C VAL A 88 3.06 7.75 11.06
N SER A 89 4.07 7.33 10.29
CA SER A 89 5.48 7.54 10.67
C SER A 89 5.95 8.98 10.49
N SER A 90 5.94 9.50 9.26
CA SER A 90 6.62 10.77 8.96
C SER A 90 5.68 11.95 8.68
N ARG A 91 4.52 11.72 8.08
CA ARG A 91 3.66 12.80 7.54
C ARG A 91 2.19 12.74 7.92
N GLN A 92 1.70 11.61 8.45
CA GLN A 92 0.31 11.45 8.91
C GLN A 92 -0.75 11.99 7.92
N LEU A 93 -0.51 11.80 6.62
CA LEU A 93 -1.28 12.44 5.55
C LEU A 93 -2.75 12.04 5.54
N SER A 94 -3.08 10.85 6.06
CA SER A 94 -4.48 10.41 6.20
C SER A 94 -5.31 11.27 7.16
N GLU A 95 -4.68 12.04 8.04
CA GLU A 95 -5.33 12.90 9.03
C GLU A 95 -5.53 14.34 8.55
N GLU A 96 -4.92 14.71 7.43
CA GLU A 96 -4.91 16.07 6.91
C GLU A 96 -6.28 16.48 6.34
N SER A 97 -6.78 17.65 6.75
CA SER A 97 -8.13 18.11 6.42
C SER A 97 -8.31 18.58 4.96
N PHE A 98 -7.22 18.75 4.21
CA PHE A 98 -7.30 19.23 2.82
C PHE A 98 -7.67 18.10 1.83
N TYR A 99 -7.60 16.84 2.23
CA TYR A 99 -8.05 15.74 1.40
C TYR A 99 -9.58 15.65 1.39
N ASN A 100 -10.14 15.44 0.20
CA ASN A 100 -11.59 15.28 0.01
C ASN A 100 -12.08 13.84 0.20
N HIS A 101 -11.24 12.96 0.76
CA HIS A 101 -11.55 11.59 1.13
C HIS A 101 -10.80 11.27 2.42
N ARG A 102 -11.48 10.66 3.40
CA ARG A 102 -10.84 10.22 4.63
C ARG A 102 -10.42 8.77 4.48
N LEU A 103 -9.12 8.54 4.47
CA LEU A 103 -8.54 7.19 4.46
C LEU A 103 -8.41 6.70 5.90
N SER A 104 -9.20 5.69 6.28
CA SER A 104 -9.02 5.02 7.58
C SER A 104 -7.83 4.07 7.51
N TYR A 105 -7.22 3.74 8.65
CA TYR A 105 -6.12 2.79 8.68
C TYR A 105 -6.17 1.85 9.88
N LEU A 106 -5.57 0.67 9.70
CA LEU A 106 -5.16 -0.25 10.76
C LEU A 106 -3.68 -0.59 10.55
N GLU A 107 -2.94 -0.73 11.63
CA GLU A 107 -1.51 -0.98 11.58
C GLU A 107 -1.11 -2.16 12.46
N GLY A 108 0.09 -2.69 12.23
CA GLY A 108 0.70 -3.69 13.11
C GLY A 108 0.33 -5.14 12.77
N ILE A 109 -0.42 -5.38 11.69
CA ILE A 109 -0.88 -6.73 11.34
C ILE A 109 0.29 -7.55 10.78
N MET A 110 0.74 -8.55 11.54
CA MET A 110 1.94 -9.33 11.22
C MET A 110 3.18 -8.43 11.02
N ALA A 111 3.34 -7.41 11.88
CA ALA A 111 4.38 -6.41 11.74
C ALA A 111 5.80 -7.00 11.79
N GLU A 112 6.03 -7.97 12.68
CA GLU A 112 7.33 -8.61 12.83
C GLU A 112 7.70 -9.38 11.54
N GLU A 113 6.78 -10.20 11.04
CA GLU A 113 6.97 -10.99 9.83
C GLU A 113 7.13 -10.10 8.60
N CYS A 114 6.30 -9.07 8.47
CA CYS A 114 6.41 -8.11 7.37
C CYS A 114 7.73 -7.35 7.37
N GLY A 115 8.20 -6.95 8.55
CA GLY A 115 9.49 -6.28 8.73
C GLY A 115 10.67 -7.19 8.42
N ALA A 116 10.64 -8.44 8.89
CA ALA A 116 11.68 -9.43 8.67
C ALA A 116 11.94 -9.67 7.17
N VAL A 117 10.89 -9.75 6.34
CA VAL A 117 11.03 -9.93 4.89
C VAL A 117 11.87 -8.83 4.23
N LEU A 118 11.72 -7.57 4.65
CA LEU A 118 12.54 -6.46 4.13
C LEU A 118 13.97 -6.53 4.65
N THR A 119 14.14 -6.78 5.95
CA THR A 119 15.45 -6.87 6.59
C THR A 119 16.30 -7.96 5.93
N ASP A 120 15.75 -9.17 5.80
CA ASP A 120 16.39 -10.32 5.16
C ASP A 120 16.80 -10.02 3.72
N PHE A 121 15.92 -9.36 2.96
CA PHE A 121 16.20 -8.97 1.58
C PHE A 121 17.42 -8.04 1.50
N PHE A 122 17.47 -7.00 2.33
CA PHE A 122 18.58 -6.06 2.31
C PHE A 122 19.88 -6.62 2.90
N GLU A 123 19.80 -7.51 3.89
CA GLU A 123 20.96 -8.26 4.39
C GLU A 123 21.59 -9.11 3.30
N ARG A 124 20.79 -9.93 2.62
CA ARG A 124 21.28 -10.74 1.49
C ARG A 124 21.91 -9.88 0.41
N LYS A 125 21.27 -8.74 0.07
CA LYS A 125 21.81 -7.81 -0.94
C LYS A 125 23.13 -7.16 -0.53
N ARG A 126 23.33 -6.84 0.75
CA ARG A 126 24.60 -6.31 1.25
C ARG A 126 25.71 -7.35 1.20
N ASN A 127 25.39 -8.62 1.47
CA ASN A 127 26.35 -9.72 1.48
C ASN A 127 26.71 -10.25 0.07
N LEU A 128 25.96 -9.85 -0.96
CA LEU A 128 26.22 -10.19 -2.37
C LEU A 128 27.13 -9.18 -3.08
N ASN A 129 27.45 -8.06 -2.43
CA ASN A 129 28.37 -7.03 -2.91
C ASN A 129 29.69 -7.10 -2.13
#